data_AF-F4GVS6-F1
#
_entry.id   AF-F4GVS6-F1
#
_cell.length_a   1.000
_cell.length_b   1.000
_cell.length_c   1.000
_cell.angle_alpha   90.00
_cell.angle_beta   90.00
_cell.angle_gamma   90.00
#
_symmetry.space_group_name_H-M   'P 1'
#
loop_
_entity.id
_entity.type
_entity.pdbx_description
1 polymer ?
#
loop_
_entity_poly.entity_id
_entity_poly.type
_entity_poly.pdbx_seq_one_letter_code
_entity_poly.pdbx_strand_id
1 'polypeptide(L)'
;MNLSYLILAQRLLRANVAKGIYRLGLDEDAAQLLSEFTLPQILKLASSNVLLCKFRLNDYQLLSALNRDGLDGSLLAAHATLLLSNSEQQDNELVDN
;
A
#
# COMPACT_ATOMS: atom_id res chain seq x y z
N MET A 1 3.11 -12.82 7.91
CA MET A 1 2.71 -11.45 7.56
C MET A 1 2.41 -11.32 6.06
N ASN A 2 3.30 -11.79 5.19
CA ASN A 2 3.11 -11.78 3.73
C ASN A 2 1.77 -12.38 3.25
N LEU A 3 1.36 -13.54 3.78
CA LEU A 3 0.08 -14.16 3.39
C LEU A 3 -1.13 -13.26 3.67
N SER A 4 -1.22 -12.71 4.88
CA SER A 4 -2.32 -11.84 5.29
C SER A 4 -2.40 -10.59 4.40
N TYR A 5 -1.25 -10.02 4.03
CA TYR A 5 -1.18 -8.89 3.09
C TYR A 5 -1.67 -9.29 1.69
N LEU A 6 -1.15 -10.38 1.12
CA LEU A 6 -1.52 -10.83 -0.22
C LEU A 6 -3.01 -11.16 -0.34
N ILE A 7 -3.61 -11.78 0.69
CA ILE A 7 -5.05 -12.06 0.73
C ILE A 7 -5.87 -10.77 0.82
N LEU A 8 -5.44 -9.78 1.61
CA LEU A 8 -6.08 -8.48 1.65
C LEU A 8 -6.00 -7.77 0.29
N ALA A 9 -4.82 -7.77 -0.33
CA ALA A 9 -4.58 -7.16 -1.63
C ALA A 9 -5.51 -7.77 -2.70
N GLN A 10 -5.57 -9.10 -2.80
CA GLN A 10 -6.49 -9.79 -3.71
C GLN A 10 -7.95 -9.43 -3.47
N ARG A 11 -8.39 -9.34 -2.20
CA ARG A 11 -9.76 -8.95 -1.86
C ARG A 11 -10.09 -7.53 -2.32
N LEU A 12 -9.18 -6.58 -2.11
CA LEU A 12 -9.38 -5.19 -2.53
C LEU A 12 -9.40 -5.05 -4.05
N LEU A 13 -8.46 -5.69 -4.74
CA LEU A 13 -8.34 -5.66 -6.19
C LEU A 13 -9.58 -6.27 -6.87
N ARG A 14 -10.07 -7.41 -6.38
CA ARG A 14 -11.28 -8.05 -6.91
C ARG A 14 -12.55 -7.26 -6.65
N ALA A 15 -12.58 -6.44 -5.60
CA ALA A 15 -13.72 -5.58 -5.30
C ALA A 15 -13.75 -4.34 -6.21
N ASN A 16 -12.58 -3.71 -6.41
CA ASN A 16 -12.41 -2.58 -7.33
C ASN A 16 -10.91 -2.40 -7.62
N VAL A 17 -10.49 -2.71 -8.85
CA VAL A 17 -9.07 -2.68 -9.24
C VAL A 17 -8.47 -1.28 -9.10
N ALA A 18 -9.13 -0.25 -9.66
CA ALA A 18 -8.63 1.12 -9.62
C ALA A 18 -8.43 1.63 -8.18
N LYS A 19 -9.41 1.39 -7.29
CA LYS A 19 -9.31 1.75 -5.88
C LYS A 19 -8.29 0.89 -5.13
N GLY A 20 -8.13 -0.37 -5.53
CA GLY A 20 -7.15 -1.30 -4.98
C GLY A 20 -5.72 -0.87 -5.29
N ILE A 21 -5.41 -0.53 -6.55
CA ILE A 21 -4.13 0.03 -7.01
C ILE A 21 -3.76 1.23 -6.15
N TYR A 22 -4.62 2.25 -6.08
CA TYR A 22 -4.37 3.46 -5.28
C TYR A 22 -4.19 3.17 -3.79
N ARG A 23 -4.97 2.24 -3.22
CA ARG A 23 -4.86 1.91 -1.79
C ARG A 23 -3.62 1.08 -1.47
N LEU A 24 -3.10 0.32 -2.42
CA LEU A 24 -1.99 -0.61 -2.21
C LEU A 24 -0.65 -0.05 -2.71
N GLY A 25 -0.68 1.04 -3.50
CA GLY A 25 0.52 1.60 -4.13
C GLY A 25 1.15 0.62 -5.12
N LEU A 26 0.31 -0.04 -5.91
CA LEU A 26 0.74 -1.03 -6.90
C LEU A 26 0.65 -0.44 -8.30
N ASP A 27 1.57 -0.84 -9.17
CA ASP A 27 1.44 -0.66 -10.61
C ASP A 27 0.23 -1.45 -11.16
N GLU A 28 -0.35 -0.99 -12.26
CA GLU A 28 -1.56 -1.57 -12.85
C GLU A 28 -1.33 -3.01 -13.32
N ASP A 29 -0.21 -3.30 -13.99
CA ASP A 29 0.11 -4.65 -14.47
C ASP A 29 0.34 -5.61 -13.30
N ALA A 30 1.05 -5.13 -12.27
CA ALA A 30 1.29 -5.90 -11.05
C ALA A 30 -0.01 -6.21 -10.29
N ALA A 31 -0.93 -5.24 -10.23
CA ALA A 31 -2.23 -5.38 -9.60
C ALA A 31 -3.13 -6.37 -10.35
N GLN A 32 -3.15 -6.30 -11.68
CA GLN A 32 -3.90 -7.23 -12.52
C GLN A 32 -3.40 -8.66 -12.30
N LEU A 33 -2.08 -8.89 -12.38
CA LEU A 33 -1.48 -10.19 -12.17
C LEU A 33 -1.74 -10.74 -10.76
N LEU A 34 -1.62 -9.91 -9.72
CA LEU A 34 -1.90 -10.30 -8.35
C LEU A 34 -3.36 -10.71 -8.14
N SER A 35 -4.30 -10.08 -8.83
CA SER A 35 -5.74 -10.39 -8.74
C SER A 35 -6.08 -11.80 -9.27
N GLU A 36 -5.32 -12.24 -10.27
CA GLU A 36 -5.48 -13.51 -11.00
C GLU A 36 -4.73 -14.68 -10.34
N PHE A 37 -3.79 -14.40 -9.42
CA PHE A 37 -3.04 -15.46 -8.76
C PHE A 37 -3.93 -16.47 -8.04
N THR A 38 -3.58 -17.73 -8.27
CA THR A 38 -4.15 -18.89 -7.58
C THR A 38 -3.63 -18.97 -6.15
N LEU A 39 -4.35 -19.70 -5.28
CA LEU A 39 -3.95 -19.90 -3.90
C LEU A 39 -2.53 -20.51 -3.77
N PRO A 40 -2.12 -21.53 -4.56
CA PRO A 40 -0.75 -22.03 -4.49
C PRO A 40 0.32 -20.99 -4.83
N GLN A 41 0.06 -20.10 -5.81
CA GLN A 41 0.99 -19.02 -6.16
C GLN A 41 1.11 -17.99 -5.04
N ILE A 42 -0.01 -17.62 -4.41
CA ILE A 42 -0.02 -16.73 -3.24
C ILE A 42 0.73 -17.34 -2.06
N LEU A 43 0.55 -18.63 -1.79
CA LEU A 43 1.26 -19.33 -0.71
C LEU A 43 2.77 -19.39 -0.97
N LYS A 44 3.17 -19.64 -2.23
CA LYS A 44 4.59 -19.64 -2.63
C LYS A 44 5.25 -18.27 -2.45
N LEU A 45 4.55 -17.18 -2.76
CA LEU A 45 5.05 -15.83 -2.49
C LEU A 45 5.11 -15.55 -0.99
N ALA A 46 4.08 -15.96 -0.26
CA ALA A 46 3.98 -15.74 1.17
C ALA A 46 5.05 -16.46 1.98
N SER A 47 5.62 -17.56 1.47
CA SER A 47 6.71 -18.29 2.13
C SER A 47 8.08 -17.61 2.03
N SER A 48 8.18 -16.48 1.31
CA SER A 48 9.38 -15.65 1.31
C SER A 48 9.73 -15.16 2.72
N ASN A 49 11.02 -15.13 3.03
CA ASN A 49 11.59 -14.55 4.25
C ASN A 49 11.77 -13.02 4.17
N VAL A 50 11.47 -12.42 3.03
CA VAL A 50 11.46 -10.96 2.82
C VAL A 50 10.02 -10.45 2.94
N LEU A 51 9.83 -9.30 3.58
CA LEU A 51 8.53 -8.64 3.65
C LEU A 51 8.15 -8.11 2.26
N LEU A 52 7.00 -8.56 1.76
CA LEU A 52 6.48 -8.16 0.45
C LEU A 52 5.69 -6.85 0.48
N CYS A 53 5.29 -6.39 1.67
CA CYS A 53 4.57 -5.15 1.85
C CYS A 53 5.54 -4.01 2.17
N LYS A 54 5.39 -2.87 1.49
CA LYS A 54 6.09 -1.63 1.86
C LYS A 54 5.48 -1.06 3.14
N PHE A 55 6.33 -0.64 4.06
CA PHE A 55 5.88 0.13 5.22
C PHE A 55 5.76 1.60 4.84
N ARG A 56 4.52 2.07 4.64
CA ARG A 56 4.27 3.45 4.17
C ARG A 56 4.40 4.51 5.26
N LEU A 57 4.44 4.12 6.53
CA LEU A 57 4.60 5.04 7.66
C LEU A 57 6.07 5.17 8.07
N ASN A 58 6.97 5.35 7.12
CA ASN A 58 8.42 5.42 7.37
C ASN A 58 8.98 6.85 7.46
N ASP A 59 8.11 7.86 7.38
CA ASP A 59 8.49 9.27 7.45
C ASP A 59 8.25 9.81 8.87
N TYR A 60 9.29 10.38 9.49
CA TYR A 60 9.23 10.99 10.81
C TYR A 60 8.26 12.18 10.88
N GLN A 61 8.22 13.03 9.85
CA GLN A 61 7.28 14.16 9.79
C GLN A 61 5.85 13.66 9.70
N LEU A 62 5.59 12.60 8.91
CA LEU A 62 4.28 11.96 8.86
C LEU A 62 3.89 11.40 10.24
N LEU A 63 4.75 10.63 10.87
CA LEU A 63 4.48 10.04 12.19
C LEU A 63 4.30 11.09 13.28
N SER A 64 5.13 12.15 13.27
CA SER A 64 5.02 13.24 14.24
C SER A 64 3.75 14.07 14.05
N ALA A 65 3.27 14.24 12.81
CA ALA A 65 1.99 14.89 12.54
C ALA A 65 0.80 14.06 13.06
N LEU A 66 0.90 12.73 13.02
CA LEU A 66 -0.12 11.81 13.57
C LEU A 66 -0.10 11.75 15.10
N ASN A 67 1.02 12.08 15.74
CA ASN A 67 1.20 12.05 17.19
C ASN A 67 0.83 13.37 17.90
N ARG A 68 0.29 14.36 17.18
CA ARG A 68 -0.13 15.62 17.81
C ARG A 68 -1.45 15.43 18.54
N ASP A 69 -1.38 15.35 19.86
CA ASP A 69 -2.54 15.40 20.75
C ASP A 69 -3.37 16.67 20.49
N GLY A 70 -4.65 16.50 20.13
CA GLY A 70 -5.62 17.60 20.03
C GLY A 70 -6.27 17.82 18.66
N LEU A 71 -5.89 17.08 17.61
CA LEU A 71 -6.63 17.08 16.35
C LEU A 71 -7.79 16.06 16.43
N ASP A 72 -8.99 16.47 16.02
CA ASP A 72 -10.14 15.57 15.88
C ASP A 72 -9.77 14.37 14.99
N GLY A 73 -10.14 13.16 15.41
CA GLY A 73 -9.68 11.91 14.78
C GLY A 73 -10.03 11.80 13.29
N SER A 74 -11.11 12.46 12.86
CA SER A 74 -11.50 12.57 11.46
C SER A 74 -10.52 13.42 10.63
N LEU A 75 -10.03 14.52 11.20
CA LEU A 75 -9.07 15.42 10.53
C LEU A 75 -7.68 14.80 10.43
N LEU A 76 -7.24 14.07 11.47
CA LEU A 76 -6.02 13.27 11.43
C LEU A 76 -6.08 12.20 10.35
N ALA A 77 -7.20 11.49 10.22
CA ALA A 77 -7.38 10.46 9.18
C ALA A 77 -7.32 11.04 7.76
N ALA A 78 -7.95 12.21 7.54
CA ALA A 78 -7.87 12.91 6.26
C ALA A 78 -6.44 13.37 5.93
N HIS A 79 -5.74 13.97 6.89
CA HIS A 79 -4.35 14.42 6.73
C HIS A 79 -3.38 13.25 6.47
N ALA A 80 -3.55 12.13 7.19
CA ALA A 80 -2.79 10.90 6.97
C ALA A 80 -2.99 10.38 5.54
N THR A 81 -4.24 10.35 5.07
CA THR A 81 -4.59 9.85 3.73
C THR A 81 -3.94 10.70 2.64
N LEU A 82 -3.99 12.03 2.78
CA LEU A 82 -3.37 12.95 1.83
C LEU A 82 -1.84 12.78 1.78
N LEU A 83 -1.17 12.75 2.93
CA LEU A 83 0.29 12.58 2.98
C LEU A 83 0.73 11.22 2.41
N LEU A 84 0.00 10.15 2.73
CA LEU A 84 0.29 8.81 2.22
C LEU A 84 0.04 8.66 0.72
N SER A 85 -0.83 9.49 0.14
CA SER A 85 -1.04 9.53 -1.31
C SER A 85 0.02 10.33 -2.06
N ASN A 86 0.59 11.36 -1.43
CA ASN A 86 1.64 12.19 -2.04
C ASN A 86 3.00 11.47 -2.09
N SER A 87 3.31 10.61 -1.11
CA SER A 87 4.58 9.87 -1.09
C SER A 87 4.71 8.82 -2.19
N GLU A 88 3.63 8.49 -2.90
CA GLU A 88 3.65 7.57 -4.05
C GLU A 88 4.01 8.29 -5.38
N GLN A 89 3.97 9.62 -5.46
CA GLN A 89 4.27 10.37 -6.69
C GLN A 89 5.76 10.70 -6.89
N GLN A 90 6.55 10.78 -5.81
CA GLN A 90 7.96 11.19 -5.90
C GLN A 90 8.94 10.09 -6.34
N ASP A 91 8.55 8.82 -6.31
CA ASP A 91 9.42 7.70 -6.73
C ASP A 91 9.41 7.47 -8.26
N ASN A 92 8.58 8.19 -9.03
CA ASN A 92 8.42 7.98 -10.48
C ASN A 92 9.17 9.01 -11.37
N GLU A 93 9.99 9.90 -10.80
CA GLU A 93 10.73 10.94 -11.53
C GLU A 93 12.24 10.67 -11.70
N LEU A 94 12.74 9.47 -11.36
CA LEU A 94 14.18 9.15 -11.40
C LEU A 94 14.60 8.17 -12.52
N VAL A 95 13.80 7.96 -13.57
CA VAL A 95 14.14 7.05 -14.69
C VAL A 95 14.37 7.76 -16.04
N ASP A 96 14.31 9.10 -16.10
CA ASP A 96 14.76 9.84 -17.30
C ASP A 96 16.06 10.60 -17.02
N ASN A 97 17.19 9.90 -17.18
CA ASN A 97 18.48 10.45 -17.64
C ASN A 97 19.45 9.35 -18.08
#